data_AF-A0A1V4RR67-F1
#
_entry.id   AF-A0A1V4RR67-F1
#
_cell.length_a   1.000
_cell.length_b   1.000
_cell.length_c   1.000
_cell.angle_alpha   90.00
_cell.angle_beta   90.00
_cell.angle_gamma   90.00
#
_symmetry.space_group_name_H-M   'P 1'
#
loop_
_entity.id
_entity.type
_entity.pdbx_description
1 polymer ?
#
loop_
_entity_poly.entity_id
_entity_poly.type
_entity_poly.pdbx_seq_one_letter_code
_entity_poly.pdbx_strand_id
1 'polypeptide(L)' 'METRLKIRMSMQDAHYGGNLVDGARMLSLFGDVATELLIRYDGDEGLFREYSSVEFLAPVYAGDFIEVMGKM' A
#
# COMPACT_ATOMS: atom_id res chain seq x y z
N MET A 1 -16.46 7.12 -1.38
CA MET A 1 -16.34 5.68 -1.71
C MET A 1 -15.14 5.11 -0.95
N GLU A 2 -15.20 3.86 -0.48
CA GLU A 2 -14.08 3.22 0.26
C GLU A 2 -13.63 1.92 -0.42
N THR A 3 -12.34 1.61 -0.33
CA THR A 3 -11.78 0.29 -0.63
C THR A 3 -10.69 -0.10 0.37
N ARG A 4 -10.45 -1.41 0.52
CA ARG A 4 -9.49 -1.98 1.45
C ARG A 4 -8.80 -3.22 0.86
N LEU A 5 -7.49 -3.29 1.02
CA LEU A 5 -6.67 -4.47 0.74
C LEU A 5 -6.20 -5.10 2.05
N LYS A 6 -6.24 -6.43 2.14
CA LYS A 6 -5.67 -7.18 3.27
C LYS A 6 -4.63 -8.15 2.73
N ILE A 7 -3.39 -8.03 3.20
CA ILE A 7 -2.27 -8.81 2.68
C ILE A 7 -1.34 -9.21 3.82
N ARG A 8 -0.77 -10.42 3.71
CA ARG A 8 0.33 -10.87 4.56
C ARG A 8 1.65 -10.53 3.89
N MET A 9 2.56 -9.89 4.60
CA MET A 9 3.94 -9.70 4.15
C MET A 9 4.63 -11.05 4.10
N SER A 10 5.04 -11.46 2.92
CA SER A 10 5.83 -12.67 2.69
C SER A 10 7.31 -12.41 2.97
N MET A 11 8.10 -13.49 2.98
CA MET A 11 9.56 -13.34 3.03
C MET A 11 10.14 -12.63 1.81
N GLN A 12 9.41 -12.58 0.69
CA GLN A 12 9.85 -11.85 -0.51
C GLN A 12 9.65 -10.34 -0.37
N ASP A 13 8.78 -9.90 0.54
CA ASP A 13 8.57 -8.48 0.85
C ASP A 13 9.65 -7.94 1.80
N ALA A 14 10.41 -8.81 2.49
CA ALA A 14 11.54 -8.39 3.31
C ALA A 14 12.65 -7.80 2.43
N HIS A 15 13.08 -6.58 2.77
CA HIS A 15 14.10 -5.85 2.00
C HIS A 15 15.41 -5.68 2.78
N TYR A 16 15.31 -5.40 4.08
CA TYR A 16 16.46 -5.20 4.95
C TYR A 16 16.69 -6.38 5.89
N GLY A 17 17.87 -6.41 6.52
CA GLY A 17 18.21 -7.42 7.52
C GLY A 17 17.19 -7.46 8.67
N GLY A 18 16.99 -8.65 9.24
CA GLY A 18 15.99 -8.85 10.30
C GLY A 18 14.54 -8.87 9.80
N ASN A 19 14.31 -9.26 8.55
CA ASN A 19 12.99 -9.38 7.92
C ASN A 19 12.23 -8.06 7.78
N LEU A 20 12.92 -6.92 7.84
CA LEU A 20 12.30 -5.60 7.76
C LEU A 20 11.88 -5.29 6.32
N VAL A 21 10.61 -4.94 6.14
CA VAL A 21 10.02 -4.52 4.87
C VAL A 21 10.30 -3.03 4.65
N ASP A 22 10.61 -2.64 3.42
CA ASP A 22 10.84 -1.23 3.10
C ASP A 22 9.54 -0.42 3.04
N GLY A 23 9.66 0.91 3.14
CA GLY A 23 8.50 1.80 3.02
C GLY A 23 7.93 1.86 1.59
N ALA A 24 8.73 1.56 0.56
CA ALA A 24 8.29 1.58 -0.83
C ALA A 24 7.23 0.51 -1.09
N ARG A 25 7.28 -0.62 -0.38
CA ARG A 25 6.24 -1.64 -0.42
C ARG A 25 4.88 -1.10 0.03
N MET A 26 4.84 -0.26 1.07
CA MET A 26 3.59 0.37 1.51
C MET A 26 3.06 1.36 0.46
N LEU A 27 3.96 2.13 -0.15
CA LEU A 27 3.60 3.06 -1.23
C LEU A 27 3.03 2.34 -2.46
N SER A 28 3.57 1.17 -2.80
CA SER A 28 3.01 0.32 -3.86
C SER A 28 1.57 -0.09 -3.54
N LEU A 29 1.28 -0.50 -2.30
CA LEU A 29 -0.08 -0.89 -1.91
C LEU A 29 -1.04 0.31 -1.85
N PHE A 30 -0.55 1.51 -1.50
CA PHE A 30 -1.34 2.74 -1.62
C PHE A 30 -1.69 3.04 -3.08
N GLY A 31 -0.77 2.77 -4.00
CA GLY A 31 -1.01 2.81 -5.45
C GLY A 31 -2.14 1.88 -5.88
N ASP A 32 -2.08 0.60 -5.49
CA ASP A 32 -3.11 -0.39 -5.82
C ASP A 32 -4.50 0.01 -5.31
N VAL A 33 -4.57 0.53 -4.07
CA VAL A 33 -5.82 1.06 -3.48
C VAL A 33 -6.36 2.25 -4.27
N ALA A 34 -5.49 3.17 -4.70
CA ALA A 34 -5.91 4.32 -5.50
C ALA A 34 -6.39 3.88 -6.89
N THR A 35 -5.69 2.95 -7.54
CA THR A 35 -6.11 2.37 -8.82
C THR A 35 -7.50 1.75 -8.70
N GLU A 36 -7.77 0.96 -7.65
CA GLU A 36 -9.12 0.40 -7.47
C GLU A 36 -10.19 1.49 -7.25
N LEU A 37 -9.87 2.54 -6.50
CA LEU A 37 -10.80 3.67 -6.32
C LEU A 37 -11.11 4.36 -7.64
N LEU A 38 -10.11 4.59 -8.50
CA LEU A 38 -10.27 5.26 -9.79
C LEU A 38 -11.05 4.38 -10.78
N ILE A 39 -10.73 3.09 -10.86
CA ILE A 39 -11.50 2.12 -11.68
C ILE A 39 -12.98 2.16 -11.30
N ARG A 40 -13.28 2.21 -9.99
CA ARG A 40 -14.67 2.25 -9.51
C ARG A 40 -15.33 3.62 -9.70
N TYR A 41 -14.55 4.69 -9.76
CA TYR A 41 -15.05 6.05 -9.88
C TYR A 41 -15.39 6.41 -11.33
N ASP A 42 -14.49 6.15 -12.27
CA ASP A 42 -14.63 6.55 -13.68
C ASP A 42 -14.26 5.47 -14.71
N GLY A 43 -13.87 4.27 -14.27
CA GLY A 43 -13.58 3.14 -15.15
C GLY A 43 -12.14 3.08 -15.67
N ASP A 44 -11.25 3.95 -15.19
CA ASP A 44 -9.84 4.01 -15.57
C ASP A 44 -8.90 3.77 -14.37
N GLU A 45 -7.69 3.28 -14.62
CA GLU A 45 -6.70 3.03 -13.56
C GLU A 45 -6.10 4.32 -13.00
N GLY A 46 -6.14 5.40 -13.79
CA GLY A 46 -5.54 6.69 -13.50
C GLY A 46 -4.02 6.66 -13.38
N LEU A 47 -3.43 7.83 -13.15
CA LEU A 47 -2.00 7.97 -12.90
C LEU A 47 -1.77 8.74 -11.61
N PHE A 48 -1.04 8.12 -10.68
CA PHE A 48 -0.70 8.72 -9.40
C PHE A 48 0.26 9.90 -9.62
N ARG A 49 -0.19 11.12 -9.32
CA ARG A 49 0.60 12.34 -9.55
C ARG A 49 1.64 12.57 -8.46
N GLU A 50 1.20 12.62 -7.21
CA GLU A 50 2.04 12.98 -6.06
C GLU A 50 1.38 12.53 -4.75
N TYR A 51 2.21 12.37 -3.72
CA TYR A 51 1.76 12.35 -2.33
C TYR A 51 2.00 13.72 -1.71
N SER A 52 1.00 14.27 -1.02
CA SER A 52 1.18 15.52 -0.26
C SER A 52 2.03 15.30 1.00
N SER A 53 1.92 14.12 1.62
CA SER A 53 2.71 13.69 2.77
C SER A 53 2.67 12.17 2.92
N VAL A 54 3.73 11.61 3.48
CA VAL A 54 3.82 10.19 3.86
C VAL A 54 4.60 10.09 5.16
N GLU A 55 4.06 9.38 6.14
CA GLU A 55 4.70 9.14 7.43
C GLU A 55 4.72 7.64 7.74
N PHE A 56 5.91 7.11 8.02
CA PHE A 56 6.09 5.72 8.45
C PHE A 56 6.14 5.67 9.98
N LEU A 57 5.00 5.37 10.61
CA LEU A 57 4.83 5.46 12.06
C LEU A 57 5.30 4.20 12.82
N ALA A 58 5.39 3.06 12.14
CA ALA A 58 5.83 1.80 12.70
C ALA A 58 6.56 0.95 11.65
N PRO A 59 7.54 0.13 12.05
CA PRO A 59 8.17 -0.83 11.15
C PRO A 59 7.18 -1.95 10.77
N VAL A 60 7.36 -2.50 9.57
CA VAL A 60 6.62 -3.65 9.06
C VAL A 60 7.62 -4.77 8.78
N TYR A 61 7.27 -5.99 9.17
CA TYR A 61 8.13 -7.17 9.01
C TYR A 61 7.45 -8.25 8.18
N ALA A 62 8.25 -9.11 7.56
CA ALA A 62 7.72 -10.32 6.96
C ALA A 62 7.00 -11.17 8.02
N GLY A 63 5.80 -11.64 7.68
CA GLY A 63 4.88 -12.32 8.58
C GLY A 63 3.70 -11.45 9.00
N ASP A 64 3.85 -10.12 9.00
CA ASP A 64 2.78 -9.20 9.41
C ASP A 64 1.59 -9.28 8.45
N PHE A 65 0.38 -9.13 9.01
CA PHE A 65 -0.83 -8.90 8.24
C PHE A 65 -1.18 -7.42 8.31
N ILE A 66 -1.29 -6.79 7.14
CA ILE A 66 -1.60 -5.36 7.04
C ILE A 66 -2.93 -5.16 6.32
N GLU A 67 -3.62 -4.10 6.70
CA GLU A 67 -4.82 -3.60 6.04
C GLU A 67 -4.53 -2.20 5.50
N VAL A 68 -4.73 -2.02 4.20
CA VAL A 68 -4.50 -0.74 3.51
C VAL A 68 -5.86 -0.21 3.08
N MET A 69 -6.19 1.02 3.45
CA MET A 69 -7.50 1.60 3.22
C MET A 69 -7.39 2.92 2.46
N GLY A 70 -8.30 3.15 1.53
CA GLY A 70 -8.41 4.40 0.79
C GLY A 70 -9.86 4.87 0.70
N LYS A 71 -10.02 6.19 0.59
CA LYS A 71 -11.33 6.82 0.39
C LYS A 71 -11.23 8.00 -0.56
N MET A 72 -12.31 8.20 -1.32
CA MET A 72 -12.54 9.33 -2.21
C MET A 72 -13.87 10.01 -1.85
#